data_AF-A0A3M1NH40-F1
#
_entry.id   AF-A0A3M1NH40-F1
#
_cell.length_a   1.000
_cell.length_b   1.000
_cell.length_c   1.000
_cell.angle_alpha   90.00
_cell.angle_beta   90.00
_cell.angle_gamma   90.00
#
_symmetry.space_group_name_H-M   'P 1'
#
loop_
_entity.id
_entity.type
_entity.pdbx_description
1 polymer ?
#
loop_
_entity_poly.entity_id
_entity_poly.type
_entity_poly.pdbx_seq_one_letter_code
_entity_poly.pdbx_strand_id
1 'polypeptide(L)'
;QNVPAGAPAGTYTITAKVGSFPIASATDSFVFTKAAAKGGTAMAGGAWSDTWAESSTETIGGQALRFHLAANHPNPFDEATTITFDLPEARHVRLRVYNLLGQEVMRPVDGFHEAGRHRVRIEAERLGAGVYLYTLEAGDFRATRRMVRLR
;
A
#
# COMPACT_ATOMS: atom_id res chain seq x y z
N GLN A 1 13.16 14.05 -22.27
CA GLN A 1 12.06 15.01 -22.52
C GLN A 1 12.13 16.09 -21.44
N ASN A 2 12.14 17.37 -21.84
CA ASN A 2 12.63 18.48 -21.02
C ASN A 2 11.50 19.15 -20.21
N VAL A 3 11.77 19.49 -18.95
CA VAL A 3 10.86 20.25 -18.08
C VAL A 3 11.14 21.75 -18.30
N PRO A 4 10.12 22.62 -18.49
CA PRO A 4 10.35 24.04 -18.69
C PRO A 4 11.16 24.66 -17.53
N ALA A 5 12.18 25.46 -17.87
CA ALA A 5 13.11 26.03 -16.89
C ALA A 5 12.41 26.85 -15.78
N GLY A 6 11.28 27.50 -16.11
CA GLY A 6 10.49 28.32 -15.18
C GLY A 6 9.50 27.57 -14.27
N ALA A 7 9.43 26.24 -14.33
CA ALA A 7 8.53 25.48 -13.46
C ALA A 7 8.97 25.58 -11.98
N PRO A 8 8.09 25.92 -11.02
CA PRO A 8 8.45 26.05 -9.61
C PRO A 8 8.99 24.74 -9.04
N ALA A 9 9.77 24.82 -7.95
CA ALA A 9 10.26 23.63 -7.27
C ALA A 9 9.06 22.81 -6.75
N GLY A 10 9.09 21.51 -6.96
CA GLY A 10 7.95 20.66 -6.65
C GLY A 10 8.04 19.29 -7.31
N THR A 11 7.06 18.46 -6.98
CA THR A 11 6.94 17.10 -7.49
C THR A 11 6.13 17.12 -8.78
N TYR A 12 6.69 16.56 -9.85
CA TYR A 12 6.08 16.49 -11.17
C TYR A 12 5.92 15.04 -11.59
N THR A 13 4.85 14.75 -12.32
CA THR A 13 4.58 13.42 -12.87
C THR A 13 4.69 13.48 -14.38
N ILE A 14 5.55 12.64 -14.95
CA ILE A 14 5.60 12.38 -16.39
C ILE A 14 4.80 11.11 -16.63
N THR A 15 3.69 11.24 -17.34
CA THR A 15 2.89 10.10 -17.77
C THR A 15 3.27 9.74 -19.21
N ALA A 16 3.87 8.56 -19.39
CA ALA A 16 4.12 7.97 -20.69
C ALA A 16 2.96 7.03 -21.04
N LYS A 17 2.35 7.24 -22.20
CA LYS A 17 1.33 6.34 -22.74
C LYS A 17 1.93 5.64 -23.96
N VAL A 18 1.92 4.31 -23.96
CA VAL A 18 2.32 3.49 -25.10
C VAL A 18 1.17 2.61 -25.52
N GLY A 19 0.86 2.61 -26.81
CA GLY A 19 -0.19 1.78 -27.40
C GLY A 19 -1.06 2.55 -28.39
N SER A 20 -1.91 1.81 -29.09
CA SER A 20 -2.81 2.34 -30.10
C SER A 20 -4.21 2.44 -29.53
N PHE A 21 -4.69 3.67 -29.39
CA PHE A 21 -6.09 3.93 -29.10
C PHE A 21 -6.96 3.47 -30.28
N PRO A 22 -8.12 2.81 -30.08
CA PRO A 22 -8.81 2.56 -28.81
C PRO A 22 -8.56 1.17 -28.19
N ILE A 23 -7.66 0.36 -28.75
CA ILE A 23 -7.61 -1.09 -28.48
C ILE A 23 -6.71 -1.50 -27.31
N ALA A 24 -5.59 -0.80 -27.09
CA ALA A 24 -4.74 -1.04 -25.92
C ALA A 24 -3.79 0.14 -25.70
N SER A 25 -3.80 0.72 -24.50
CA SER A 25 -2.78 1.67 -24.07
C SER A 25 -2.26 1.25 -22.71
N ALA A 26 -0.98 0.89 -22.63
CA ALA A 26 -0.26 0.81 -21.38
C ALA A 26 0.12 2.24 -20.98
N THR A 27 -0.33 2.65 -19.81
CA THR A 27 0.07 3.93 -19.23
C THR A 27 1.04 3.62 -18.11
N ASP A 28 2.25 4.17 -18.21
CA ASP A 28 3.20 4.19 -17.12
C ASP A 28 3.48 5.64 -16.73
N SER A 29 3.78 5.89 -15.47
CA SER A 29 4.03 7.25 -14.98
C SER A 29 5.23 7.26 -14.06
N PHE A 30 6.15 8.15 -14.39
CA PHE A 30 7.34 8.40 -13.60
C PHE A 30 7.19 9.71 -12.84
N VAL A 31 7.45 9.70 -11.54
CA VAL A 31 7.42 10.91 -10.71
C VAL A 31 8.85 11.37 -10.50
N PHE A 32 9.10 12.67 -10.67
CA PHE A 32 10.39 13.27 -10.37
C PHE A 32 10.20 14.57 -9.58
N THR A 33 11.14 14.85 -8.68
CA THR A 33 11.11 16.07 -7.87
C THR A 33 12.08 17.07 -8.45
N LYS A 34 11.59 18.24 -8.86
CA LYS A 34 12.46 19.35 -9.26
C LYS A 34 12.87 20.09 -7.98
N ALA A 35 14.13 19.92 -7.58
CA ALA A 35 14.70 20.68 -6.46
C ALA A 35 14.69 22.19 -6.76
N ALA A 36 14.44 23.01 -5.74
CA ALA A 36 14.68 24.44 -5.85
C ALA A 36 16.17 24.65 -6.09
N ALA A 37 16.51 25.46 -7.11
CA ALA A 37 17.89 25.86 -7.33
C ALA A 37 18.40 26.59 -6.09
N LYS A 38 19.14 25.91 -5.23
CA LYS A 38 19.92 26.55 -4.17
C LYS A 38 21.12 27.15 -4.87
N GLY A 39 21.23 28.48 -4.85
CA GLY A 39 22.26 29.23 -5.56
C GLY A 39 23.63 28.58 -5.43
N GLY A 40 24.18 28.13 -6.56
CA GLY A 40 25.48 27.49 -6.68
C GLY A 40 26.02 27.78 -8.07
N THR A 41 27.17 28.43 -8.10
CA THR A 41 27.86 29.00 -9.26
C THR A 41 28.02 28.00 -10.42
N ALA A 42 27.84 28.50 -11.63
CA ALA A 42 28.11 27.76 -12.87
C ALA A 42 29.53 27.20 -12.87
N MET A 43 29.68 25.89 -13.11
CA MET A 43 30.94 25.27 -13.50
C MET A 43 30.77 24.74 -14.93
N ALA A 44 31.53 25.35 -15.83
CA ALA A 44 31.63 24.98 -17.24
C ALA A 44 32.32 23.63 -17.42
N GLY A 45 31.91 22.91 -18.48
CA GLY A 45 32.71 21.96 -19.26
C GLY A 45 33.45 20.84 -18.52
N GLY A 46 33.02 19.58 -18.73
CA GLY A 46 33.89 18.44 -18.38
C GLY A 46 33.21 17.08 -18.47
N ALA A 47 33.56 16.35 -19.54
CA ALA A 47 33.61 14.89 -19.70
C ALA A 47 32.43 14.03 -19.17
N TRP A 48 31.70 13.43 -20.12
CA TRP A 48 30.88 12.24 -19.84
C TRP A 48 31.78 11.11 -19.35
N SER A 49 31.54 10.64 -18.13
CA SER A 49 32.18 9.44 -17.59
C SER A 49 31.24 8.27 -17.81
N ASP A 50 31.58 7.38 -18.75
CA ASP A 50 30.97 6.07 -18.98
C ASP A 50 31.36 5.06 -17.88
N THR A 51 31.15 5.42 -16.62
CA THR A 51 31.33 4.47 -15.51
C THR A 51 29.97 3.91 -15.14
N TRP A 52 29.69 2.70 -15.63
CA TRP A 52 28.53 1.91 -15.20
C TRP A 52 28.81 1.42 -13.78
N ALA A 53 28.63 2.31 -12.81
CA ALA A 53 28.49 1.91 -11.43
C ALA A 53 27.14 1.22 -11.32
N GLU A 54 27.14 -0.10 -11.13
CA GLU A 54 26.00 -0.84 -10.61
C GLU A 54 25.71 -0.27 -9.20
N SER A 55 24.96 0.82 -9.17
CA SER A 55 24.49 1.42 -7.94
C SER A 55 23.27 0.64 -7.53
N SER A 56 23.45 -0.23 -6.53
CA SER A 56 22.37 -0.86 -5.79
C SER A 56 21.42 0.24 -5.32
N THR A 57 20.33 0.42 -6.07
CA THR A 57 19.33 1.44 -5.79
C THR A 57 18.54 0.96 -4.59
N GLU A 58 18.89 1.43 -3.39
CA GLU A 58 17.98 1.38 -2.25
C GLU A 58 16.71 2.14 -2.64
N THR A 59 15.70 1.35 -2.97
CA THR A 59 14.39 1.81 -3.39
C THR A 59 13.73 2.51 -2.20
N ILE A 60 13.84 3.84 -2.10
CA ILE A 60 12.91 4.62 -1.27
C ILE A 60 11.62 4.79 -2.09
N GLY A 61 10.92 3.66 -2.27
CA GLY A 61 9.67 3.57 -2.99
C GLY A 61 8.52 3.99 -2.09
N GLY A 62 8.09 5.24 -2.20
CA GLY A 62 6.75 5.66 -1.76
C GLY A 62 5.70 5.06 -2.69
N GLN A 63 5.51 3.75 -2.64
CA GLN A 63 4.42 3.07 -3.36
C GLN A 63 3.11 3.65 -2.83
N ALA A 64 2.26 4.17 -3.73
CA ALA A 64 0.91 4.57 -3.35
C ALA A 64 0.22 3.35 -2.70
N LEU A 65 -0.03 3.43 -1.39
CA LEU A 65 -0.78 2.41 -0.68
C LEU A 65 -2.14 2.29 -1.37
N ARG A 66 -2.61 1.06 -1.56
CA ARG A 66 -3.96 0.77 -2.06
C ARG A 66 -4.71 0.05 -0.95
N PHE A 67 -6.03 0.10 -0.99
CA PHE A 67 -6.83 -0.73 -0.10
C PHE A 67 -6.42 -2.20 -0.29
N HIS A 68 -5.88 -2.79 0.76
CA HIS A 68 -5.43 -4.17 0.76
C HIS A 68 -5.72 -4.81 2.10
N LEU A 69 -6.32 -6.00 2.07
CA LEU A 69 -6.44 -6.87 3.24
C LEU A 69 -5.52 -8.06 3.01
N ALA A 70 -4.51 -8.25 3.86
CA ALA A 70 -3.59 -9.36 3.79
C ALA A 70 -4.19 -10.64 4.40
N ALA A 71 -3.56 -11.78 4.11
CA ALA A 71 -3.86 -13.02 4.81
C ALA A 71 -3.48 -12.85 6.29
N ASN A 72 -4.27 -13.43 7.18
CA ASN A 72 -3.88 -13.54 8.57
C ASN A 72 -2.64 -14.45 8.68
N HIS A 73 -1.68 -14.09 9.50
CA HIS A 73 -0.50 -14.91 9.77
C HIS A 73 -0.25 -15.01 11.27
N PRO A 74 -0.08 -16.24 11.81
CA PRO A 74 -0.18 -17.55 11.13
C PRO A 74 -1.61 -17.93 10.73
N ASN A 75 -1.76 -18.80 9.71
CA ASN A 75 -3.02 -19.46 9.34
C ASN A 75 -2.71 -20.87 8.81
N PRO A 76 -3.16 -21.96 9.46
CA PRO A 76 -3.96 -22.01 10.70
C PRO A 76 -3.24 -21.42 11.93
N PHE A 77 -3.99 -20.99 12.95
CA PHE A 77 -3.43 -20.45 14.20
C PHE A 77 -3.92 -21.20 15.44
N ASP A 78 -3.11 -21.16 16.51
CA ASP A 78 -3.41 -21.78 17.81
C ASP A 78 -3.89 -20.68 18.79
N GLU A 79 -2.96 -19.90 19.36
CA GLU A 79 -3.28 -18.90 20.39
C GLU A 79 -3.64 -17.50 19.84
N ALA A 80 -2.98 -17.08 18.75
CA ALA A 80 -3.19 -15.77 18.17
C ALA A 80 -2.82 -15.73 16.68
N THR A 81 -3.43 -14.79 15.95
CA THR A 81 -3.09 -14.48 14.56
C THR A 81 -3.05 -12.97 14.34
N THR A 82 -2.26 -12.52 13.37
CA THR A 82 -2.18 -11.10 13.01
C THR A 82 -2.80 -10.88 11.65
N ILE A 83 -3.75 -9.96 11.57
CA ILE A 83 -4.33 -9.46 10.32
C ILE A 83 -3.64 -8.14 9.98
N THR A 84 -3.12 -8.05 8.77
CA THR A 84 -2.54 -6.79 8.25
C THR A 84 -3.45 -6.23 7.17
N PHE A 85 -3.65 -4.92 7.18
CA PHE A 85 -4.34 -4.22 6.10
C PHE A 85 -3.69 -2.87 5.81
N ASP A 86 -3.80 -2.44 4.56
CA ASP A 86 -3.25 -1.19 4.07
C ASP A 86 -4.40 -0.23 3.71
N LEU A 87 -4.26 1.02 4.16
CA LEU A 87 -5.18 2.12 3.89
C LEU A 87 -4.46 3.18 3.05
N PRO A 88 -5.01 3.56 1.87
CA PRO A 88 -4.48 4.66 1.06
C PRO A 88 -4.72 6.03 1.69
N GLU A 89 -5.80 6.17 2.46
CA GLU A 89 -6.28 7.42 3.04
C GLU A 89 -6.89 7.16 4.42
N ALA A 90 -6.97 8.20 5.25
CA ALA A 90 -7.54 8.10 6.58
C ALA A 90 -9.07 7.91 6.49
N ARG A 91 -9.61 6.87 7.13
CA ARG A 91 -11.04 6.54 7.04
C ARG A 91 -11.52 5.75 8.25
N HIS A 92 -12.85 5.68 8.42
CA HIS A 92 -13.48 4.76 9.38
C HIS A 92 -13.36 3.32 8.85
N VAL A 93 -12.71 2.48 9.62
CA VAL A 93 -12.48 1.06 9.34
C VAL A 93 -13.26 0.20 10.32
N ARG A 94 -13.91 -0.84 9.81
CA ARG A 94 -14.57 -1.88 10.60
C ARG A 94 -14.02 -3.24 10.20
N LEU A 95 -13.42 -3.94 11.16
CA LEU A 95 -13.00 -5.33 11.00
C LEU A 95 -13.91 -6.19 11.87
N ARG A 96 -14.71 -7.04 11.23
CA ARG A 96 -15.65 -7.95 11.89
C ARG A 96 -15.29 -9.39 11.60
N VAL A 97 -15.44 -10.24 12.59
CA VAL A 97 -15.22 -11.68 12.50
C VAL A 97 -16.55 -12.41 12.66
N TYR A 98 -16.80 -13.36 11.78
CA TYR A 98 -18.03 -14.15 11.70
C TYR A 98 -17.73 -15.64 11.78
N ASN A 99 -18.65 -16.40 12.37
CA ASN A 99 -18.66 -17.86 12.26
C ASN A 99 -19.36 -18.30 10.95
N LEU A 100 -19.37 -19.61 10.67
CA LEU A 100 -20.04 -20.16 9.47
C LEU A 100 -21.56 -20.00 9.47
N LEU A 101 -22.17 -19.72 10.63
CA LEU A 101 -23.59 -19.41 10.76
C LEU A 101 -23.90 -17.93 10.49
N GLY A 102 -22.88 -17.12 10.15
CA GLY A 102 -23.02 -15.69 9.89
C GLY A 102 -23.15 -14.81 11.13
N GLN A 103 -22.96 -15.38 12.33
CA GLN A 103 -23.00 -14.62 13.58
C GLN A 103 -21.68 -13.87 13.78
N GLU A 104 -21.77 -12.57 14.10
CA GLU A 104 -20.60 -11.77 14.48
C GLU A 104 -20.09 -12.23 15.85
N VAL A 105 -18.88 -12.80 15.87
CA VAL A 105 -18.24 -13.31 17.10
C VAL A 105 -17.29 -12.29 17.72
N MET A 106 -16.78 -11.34 16.93
CA MET A 106 -15.80 -10.35 17.37
C MET A 106 -15.73 -9.15 16.43
N ARG A 107 -15.40 -7.98 16.98
CA ARG A 107 -15.11 -6.76 16.22
C ARG A 107 -13.81 -6.10 16.72
N PRO A 108 -12.64 -6.57 16.27
CA PRO A 108 -11.36 -6.05 16.77
C PRO A 108 -11.03 -4.62 16.30
N VAL A 109 -11.69 -4.11 15.26
CA VAL A 109 -11.54 -2.72 14.79
C VAL A 109 -12.90 -2.12 14.52
N ASP A 110 -13.18 -0.97 15.12
CA ASP A 110 -14.32 -0.12 14.79
C ASP A 110 -13.99 1.34 15.12
N GLY A 111 -13.41 2.05 14.15
CA GLY A 111 -12.99 3.43 14.38
C GLY A 111 -12.26 4.07 13.21
N PHE A 112 -11.83 5.31 13.40
CA PHE A 112 -11.07 6.06 12.41
C PHE A 112 -9.58 5.68 12.48
N HIS A 113 -8.98 5.38 11.33
CA HIS A 113 -7.57 5.04 11.18
C HIS A 113 -6.91 5.93 10.13
N GLU A 114 -5.66 6.32 10.36
CA GLU A 114 -4.86 7.09 9.41
C GLU A 114 -4.45 6.26 8.19
N ALA A 115 -4.05 6.92 7.10
CA ALA A 115 -3.44 6.26 5.96
C ALA A 115 -2.17 5.51 6.39
N GLY A 116 -1.98 4.29 5.91
CA GLY A 116 -0.85 3.47 6.33
C GLY A 116 -1.15 1.98 6.41
N ARG A 117 -0.14 1.23 6.82
CA ARG A 117 -0.23 -0.21 7.11
C ARG A 117 -0.57 -0.41 8.58
N HIS A 118 -1.67 -1.12 8.84
CA HIS A 118 -2.16 -1.43 10.17
C HIS A 118 -2.08 -2.92 10.44
N ARG A 119 -1.79 -3.28 11.69
CA ARG A 119 -1.73 -4.67 12.16
C ARG A 119 -2.64 -4.84 13.35
N VAL A 120 -3.46 -5.87 13.31
CA VAL A 120 -4.42 -6.20 14.36
C VAL A 120 -4.15 -7.62 14.81
N ARG A 121 -3.84 -7.78 16.09
CA ARG A 121 -3.70 -9.09 16.73
C ARG A 121 -5.08 -9.57 17.15
N ILE A 122 -5.41 -10.80 16.78
CA ILE A 122 -6.60 -11.51 17.22
C ILE A 122 -6.15 -12.61 18.15
N GLU A 123 -6.69 -12.60 19.37
CA GLU A 123 -6.48 -13.64 20.38
C GLU A 123 -7.60 -14.67 20.33
N ALA A 124 -7.22 -15.92 20.46
CA ALA A 124 -8.10 -17.06 20.21
C ALA A 124 -8.84 -17.52 21.46
N GLU A 125 -8.65 -16.88 22.63
CA GLU A 125 -9.24 -17.30 23.92
C GLU A 125 -10.77 -17.38 23.89
N ARG A 126 -11.41 -16.54 23.06
CA ARG A 126 -12.88 -16.43 22.96
C ARG A 126 -13.45 -17.12 21.72
N LEU A 127 -12.61 -17.78 20.93
CA LEU A 127 -13.00 -18.51 19.72
C LEU A 127 -12.90 -20.01 20.00
N GLY A 128 -13.76 -20.83 19.40
CA GLY A 128 -13.62 -22.30 19.40
C GLY A 128 -12.83 -22.80 18.18
N ALA A 129 -12.39 -24.05 18.16
CA ALA A 129 -11.72 -24.61 16.98
C ALA A 129 -12.67 -24.58 15.78
N GLY A 130 -12.17 -24.20 14.60
CA GLY A 130 -12.99 -24.13 13.40
C GLY A 130 -12.60 -23.04 12.41
N VAL A 131 -13.49 -22.83 11.45
CA VAL A 131 -13.32 -21.85 10.37
C VAL A 131 -14.08 -20.58 10.69
N TYR A 132 -13.42 -19.44 10.49
CA TYR A 132 -13.99 -18.11 10.66
C TYR A 132 -13.76 -17.27 9.41
N LEU A 133 -14.65 -16.33 9.19
CA LEU A 133 -14.53 -15.32 8.14
C LEU A 133 -14.31 -13.96 8.77
N TYR A 134 -13.36 -13.18 8.28
CA TYR A 134 -13.18 -11.81 8.69
C TYR A 134 -13.40 -10.87 7.51
N THR A 135 -14.13 -9.79 7.76
CA THR A 135 -14.46 -8.77 6.76
C THR A 135 -13.96 -7.42 7.22
N LEU A 136 -13.15 -6.78 6.37
CA LEU A 136 -12.71 -5.40 6.51
C LEU A 136 -13.61 -4.51 5.64
N GLU A 137 -14.16 -3.47 6.25
CA GLU A 137 -14.93 -2.43 5.58
C GLU A 137 -14.27 -1.07 5.82
N ALA A 138 -13.97 -0.33 4.76
CA ALA A 138 -13.41 1.01 4.79
C ALA A 138 -14.14 1.88 3.75
N GLY A 139 -15.33 2.37 4.14
CA GLY A 139 -16.36 2.92 3.26
C GLY A 139 -16.70 1.98 2.09
N ASP A 140 -16.40 2.36 0.85
CA ASP A 140 -16.73 1.58 -0.36
C ASP A 140 -15.85 0.34 -0.55
N PHE A 141 -14.70 0.27 0.12
CA PHE A 141 -13.86 -0.91 0.10
C PHE A 141 -14.39 -1.95 1.08
N ARG A 142 -14.63 -3.17 0.57
CA ARG A 142 -14.99 -4.33 1.37
C ARG A 142 -14.17 -5.53 0.92
N ALA A 143 -13.47 -6.16 1.86
CA ALA A 143 -12.71 -7.37 1.59
C ALA A 143 -12.98 -8.41 2.68
N THR A 144 -13.23 -9.65 2.26
CA THR A 144 -13.46 -10.79 3.17
C THR A 144 -12.40 -11.86 2.95
N ARG A 145 -11.91 -12.43 4.04
CA ARG A 145 -10.97 -13.55 4.02
C ARG A 145 -11.33 -14.57 5.10
N ARG A 146 -10.72 -15.75 4.98
CA ARG A 146 -10.92 -16.91 5.86
C ARG A 146 -9.72 -17.09 6.77
N MET A 147 -9.98 -17.45 8.02
CA MET A 147 -8.98 -17.94 8.98
C MET A 147 -9.41 -19.26 9.60
N VAL A 148 -8.45 -20.09 9.99
CA VAL A 148 -8.70 -21.40 10.61
C VAL A 148 -8.00 -21.44 11.97
N ARG A 149 -8.76 -21.76 13.02
CA ARG A 149 -8.28 -21.98 14.39
C ARG A 149 -8.24 -23.47 14.69
N LEU A 150 -7.16 -23.95 15.30
CA LEU A 150 -6.93 -25.40 15.51
C LEU A 150 -7.51 -25.97 16.80
N ARG A 151 -7.43 -25.26 17.92
CA ARG A 151 -7.80 -25.78 19.25
C ARG A 151 -8.56 -24.76 20.03
#